data_AF-A0A1M3BME1-F1
#
_entry.id   AF-A0A1M3BME1-F1
#
_cell.length_a   1.000
_cell.length_b   1.000
_cell.length_c   1.000
_cell.angle_alpha   90.00
_cell.angle_beta   90.00
_cell.angle_gamma   90.00
#
_symmetry.space_group_name_H-M   'P 1'
#
loop_
_entity.id
_entity.type
_entity.pdbx_description
1 polymer ?
#
loop_
_entity_poly.entity_id
_entity_poly.type
_entity_poly.pdbx_seq_one_letter_code
_entity_poly.pdbx_strand_id
1 'polypeptide(L)'
;MIPFALAKIGHQYVLFGIAAVICLVTFVTLILSPALSGAGRLWEKTAAGLLSLFVLAALIVGGVVIGLVVVKYWPEIHEFIT
;
A
#
# COMPACT_ATOMS: atom_id res chain seq x y z
N MET A 1 -18.95 -16.13 3.89
CA MET A 1 -18.92 -16.91 2.64
C MET A 1 -18.07 -16.14 1.66
N ILE A 2 -16.82 -16.58 1.43
CA ILE A 2 -15.97 -15.95 0.43
C ILE A 2 -16.58 -16.26 -0.95
N PRO A 3 -16.92 -15.25 -1.78
CA PRO A 3 -17.57 -15.48 -3.06
C PRO A 3 -16.75 -16.46 -3.92
N PHE A 4 -17.44 -17.32 -4.67
CA PHE A 4 -16.86 -18.45 -5.43
C PHE A 4 -15.66 -18.05 -6.32
N ALA A 5 -15.63 -16.80 -6.79
CA ALA A 5 -14.52 -16.22 -7.54
C ALA A 5 -13.20 -16.08 -6.75
N LEU A 6 -13.27 -15.73 -5.46
CA LEU A 6 -12.10 -15.59 -4.57
C LEU A 6 -11.58 -16.96 -4.10
N ALA A 7 -12.45 -17.97 -4.02
CA ALA A 7 -12.06 -19.34 -3.66
C ALA A 7 -11.19 -20.03 -4.74
N LYS A 8 -11.26 -19.57 -5.99
CA LYS A 8 -10.44 -20.06 -7.12
C LYS A 8 -9.07 -19.38 -7.23
N ILE A 9 -8.85 -18.32 -6.46
CA ILE A 9 -7.62 -17.53 -6.47
C ILE A 9 -6.64 -18.10 -5.44
N GLY A 10 -5.37 -18.26 -5.83
CA GLY A 10 -4.34 -18.73 -4.91
C GLY A 10 -4.25 -17.85 -3.66
N HIS A 11 -4.09 -18.46 -2.49
CA HIS A 11 -4.16 -17.75 -1.19
C HIS A 11 -3.24 -16.54 -1.10
N GLN A 12 -2.09 -16.59 -1.77
CA GLN A 12 -1.13 -15.48 -1.89
C GLN A 12 -1.79 -14.21 -2.45
N TYR A 13 -2.58 -14.32 -3.51
CA TYR A 13 -3.25 -13.16 -4.12
C TYR A 13 -4.33 -12.56 -3.23
N VAL A 14 -5.02 -13.37 -2.42
CA VAL A 14 -5.99 -12.87 -1.45
C VAL A 14 -5.28 -12.09 -0.35
N LEU A 15 -4.15 -12.60 0.16
CA LEU A 15 -3.33 -11.92 1.16
C LEU A 15 -2.77 -10.59 0.62
N PHE A 16 -2.19 -10.60 -0.59
CA PHE A 16 -1.72 -9.38 -1.23
C PHE A 16 -2.85 -8.39 -1.54
N GLY A 17 -4.02 -8.88 -1.94
CA GLY A 17 -5.21 -8.07 -2.20
C GLY A 17 -5.71 -7.36 -0.94
N ILE A 18 -5.81 -8.07 0.19
CA ILE A 18 -6.21 -7.47 1.47
C ILE A 18 -5.16 -6.48 1.95
N ALA A 19 -3.87 -6.82 1.84
CA ALA A 19 -2.78 -5.90 2.20
C ALA A 19 -2.83 -4.60 1.38
N ALA A 20 -3.11 -4.69 0.08
CA ALA A 20 -3.28 -3.53 -0.79
C ALA A 20 -4.48 -2.67 -0.37
N VAL A 21 -5.61 -3.29 -0.02
CA VAL A 21 -6.80 -2.56 0.49
C VAL A 21 -6.49 -1.84 1.79
N ILE A 22 -5.82 -2.50 2.74
CA ILE A 22 -5.42 -1.87 4.02
C ILE A 22 -4.52 -0.67 3.74
N CYS A 23 -3.51 -0.83 2.87
CA CYS A 23 -2.60 0.25 2.51
C CYS A 23 -3.35 1.45 1.90
N LEU A 24 -4.32 1.19 1.02
CA LEU A 24 -5.16 2.22 0.41
C LEU A 24 -6.03 2.94 1.46
N VAL A 25 -6.61 2.20 2.41
CA VAL A 25 -7.37 2.79 3.53
C VAL A 25 -6.47 3.67 4.40
N THR A 26 -5.26 3.21 4.73
CA THR A 26 -4.28 3.98 5.49
C THR A 26 -3.87 5.25 4.74
N PHE A 27 -3.63 5.17 3.44
CA PHE A 27 -3.32 6.34 2.61
C PHE A 27 -4.46 7.38 2.63
N VAL A 28 -5.70 6.93 2.43
CA VAL A 28 -6.86 7.83 2.40
C VAL A 28 -7.07 8.51 3.76
N THR A 29 -6.96 7.74 4.85
CA THR A 29 -7.25 8.24 6.20
C THR A 29 -6.12 9.10 6.78
N LEU A 30 -4.86 8.68 6.64
CA LEU A 30 -3.73 9.35 7.29
C LEU A 30 -3.05 10.40 6.41
N ILE A 31 -3.21 10.35 5.08
CA ILE A 31 -2.48 11.24 4.17
C ILE A 31 -3.46 12.12 3.39
N LEU A 32 -4.39 11.52 2.66
CA LEU A 32 -5.28 12.26 1.75
C LEU A 32 -6.29 13.13 2.51
N SER A 33 -6.93 12.57 3.55
CA SER A 33 -7.91 13.29 4.38
C SER A 33 -7.32 14.56 5.03
N PRO A 34 -6.20 14.52 5.79
CA PRO A 34 -5.62 15.73 6.35
C PRO A 34 -5.08 16.70 5.28
N ALA A 35 -4.53 16.20 4.17
CA ALA A 35 -4.06 17.05 3.08
C ALA A 35 -5.19 17.88 2.45
N LEU A 36 -6.37 17.29 2.28
CA LEU A 36 -7.55 17.97 1.76
C LEU A 36 -8.24 18.87 2.80
N SER A 37 -8.13 18.53 4.08
CA SER A 37 -8.69 19.32 5.19
C SER A 37 -7.91 20.62 5.43
N GLY A 38 -6.58 20.60 5.26
CA GLY A 38 -5.72 21.77 5.45
C GLY A 38 -5.79 22.84 4.34
N ALA A 39 -6.32 22.51 3.16
CA ALA A 39 -6.38 23.45 2.03
C ALA A 39 -7.71 24.22 2.00
N GLY A 40 -7.63 25.56 2.13
CA GLY A 40 -8.80 26.45 2.22
C GLY A 40 -9.53 26.71 0.91
N ARG A 41 -8.83 26.70 -0.25
CA ARG A 41 -9.43 26.86 -1.59
C ARG A 41 -9.41 25.57 -2.39
N LEU A 42 -10.40 25.42 -3.28
CA LEU A 42 -10.54 24.26 -4.16
C LEU A 42 -9.30 24.03 -5.05
N TRP A 43 -8.63 25.10 -5.48
CA TRP A 43 -7.39 25.05 -6.24
C TRP A 43 -6.17 24.58 -5.42
N GLU A 44 -6.13 24.90 -4.13
CA GLU A 44 -5.09 24.40 -3.21
C GLU A 44 -5.34 22.92 -2.86
N LYS A 45 -6.60 22.48 -2.80
CA LYS A 45 -6.96 21.07 -2.59
C LYS A 45 -6.47 20.19 -3.73
N THR A 46 -6.49 20.67 -4.97
CA THR A 46 -5.96 19.93 -6.13
C THR A 46 -4.45 19.76 -6.04
N ALA A 47 -3.71 20.80 -5.65
CA ALA A 47 -2.26 20.73 -5.46
C ALA A 47 -1.87 19.82 -4.27
N ALA A 48 -2.60 19.90 -3.16
CA ALA A 48 -2.43 19.01 -2.02
C ALA A 48 -2.73 17.54 -2.37
N GLY A 49 -3.76 17.30 -3.20
CA GLY A 49 -4.06 15.99 -3.75
C GLY A 49 -2.93 15.44 -4.62
N LEU A 50 -2.35 16.27 -5.51
CA LEU A 50 -1.21 15.87 -6.34
C LEU A 50 0.02 15.51 -5.50
N LEU A 51 0.32 16.29 -4.46
CA LEU A 51 1.43 16.01 -3.55
C LEU A 51 1.17 14.72 -2.74
N SER A 52 -0.06 14.45 -2.33
CA SER A 52 -0.41 13.18 -1.67
C SER A 52 -0.20 11.97 -2.60
N LEU A 53 -0.48 12.11 -3.89
CA LEU A 53 -0.22 11.07 -4.90
C LEU A 53 1.27 10.76 -5.02
N PHE A 54 2.14 11.76 -4.86
CA PHE A 54 3.58 11.55 -4.78
C PHE A 54 3.96 10.70 -3.56
N VAL A 55 3.33 10.93 -2.40
CA VAL A 55 3.53 10.10 -1.21
C VAL A 55 3.01 8.67 -1.43
N LEU A 56 1.87 8.50 -2.10
CA LEU A 56 1.38 7.17 -2.46
C LEU A 56 2.38 6.42 -3.34
N ALA A 57 2.95 7.10 -4.35
CA ALA A 57 3.98 6.53 -5.19
C ALA A 57 5.22 6.13 -4.38
N ALA A 58 5.66 6.96 -3.44
CA ALA A 58 6.79 6.64 -2.56
C ALA A 58 6.51 5.42 -1.67
N LEU A 59 5.30 5.28 -1.13
CA LEU A 59 4.89 4.11 -0.35
C LEU A 59 4.87 2.83 -1.18
N ILE A 60 4.39 2.91 -2.43
CA ILE A 60 4.40 1.77 -3.36
C ILE A 60 5.84 1.36 -3.66
N VAL A 61 6.70 2.31 -4.04
CA VAL A 61 8.10 2.03 -4.36
C VAL A 61 8.83 1.46 -3.15
N GLY A 62 8.67 2.07 -1.98
CA GLY A 62 9.26 1.57 -0.74
C GLY A 62 8.82 0.15 -0.40
N GLY A 63 7.52 -0.13 -0.49
CA GLY A 63 6.97 -1.48 -0.27
C GLY A 63 7.53 -2.51 -1.25
N VAL A 64 7.64 -2.17 -2.54
CA VAL A 64 8.23 -3.04 -3.57
C VAL A 64 9.71 -3.30 -3.29
N VAL A 65 10.48 -2.26 -2.96
CA VAL A 65 11.91 -2.40 -2.64
C VAL A 65 12.11 -3.32 -1.43
N ILE A 66 11.35 -3.09 -0.35
CA ILE A 66 11.42 -3.94 0.85
C ILE A 66 11.05 -5.38 0.50
N GLY A 67 9.97 -5.59 -0.26
CA GLY A 67 9.54 -6.92 -0.70
C GLY A 67 10.62 -7.64 -1.52
N LEU A 68 11.26 -6.95 -2.47
CA LEU A 68 12.33 -7.52 -3.28
C LEU A 68 13.59 -7.84 -2.47
N VAL A 69 13.94 -6.99 -1.50
CA VAL A 69 15.05 -7.23 -0.57
C VAL A 69 14.79 -8.50 0.24
N VAL A 70 13.59 -8.66 0.81
CA VAL A 70 13.22 -9.87 1.58
C VAL A 70 13.29 -11.12 0.71
N VAL A 71 12.79 -11.07 -0.52
CA VAL A 71 12.84 -12.21 -1.45
C VAL A 71 14.29 -12.56 -1.80
N LYS A 72 15.15 -11.55 -2.02
CA LYS A 72 16.56 -11.77 -2.36
C LYS A 72 17.34 -12.42 -1.22
N TYR A 73 17.13 -11.96 0.02
CA TYR A 73 17.85 -12.45 1.20
C TYR A 73 17.11 -13.57 1.95
N TRP A 74 16.03 -14.11 1.40
CA TRP A 74 15.27 -15.20 2.01
C TRP A 74 16.13 -16.41 2.45
N PRO A 75 17.10 -16.92 1.66
CA PRO A 75 17.92 -18.06 2.10
C PRO A 75 18.71 -17.74 3.39
N GLU A 76 19.30 -16.54 3.48
CA GLU A 76 20.05 -16.09 4.66
C GLU A 76 19.12 -15.86 5.87
N ILE A 77 17.93 -15.29 5.64
CA ILE A 77 16.91 -15.08 6.68
C ILE A 77 16.41 -16.44 7.21
N HIS A 78 16.19 -17.41 6.33
CA HIS A 78 15.67 -18.72 6.69
C HIS A 78 16.68 -19.53 7.51
N GLU A 79 17.97 -19.47 7.16
CA GLU A 79 19.07 -20.09 7.92
C GLU A 79 19.29 -19.43 9.28
N PHE A 80 19.04 -18.12 9.42
CA PHE A 80 19.10 -17.44 10.71
C PHE A 80 17.95 -17.86 11.66
N ILE A 81 16.76 -18.12 11.11
CA ILE A 81 15.55 -18.42 11.88
C ILE A 81 15.43 -19.91 12.24
N THR A 82 16.01 -20.81 11.45
CA THR A 82 15.90 -22.29 11.60
C THR A 82 17.20 -22.89 12.10
#